data_AF-A0A8T6MUR0-F1
#
_entry.id   AF-A0A8T6MUR0-F1
#
_cell.length_a   1.000
_cell.length_b   1.000
_cell.length_c   1.000
_cell.angle_alpha   90.00
_cell.angle_beta   90.00
_cell.angle_gamma   90.00
#
_symmetry.space_group_name_H-M   'P 1'
#
loop_
_entity.id
_entity.type
_entity.pdbx_description
1 polymer ?
#
loop_
_entity_poly.entity_id
_entity_poly.type
_entity_poly.pdbx_seq_one_letter_code
_entity_poly.pdbx_strand_id
1 'polypeptide(L)'
;MTIIPNLSSEKVGQPSWKFIGDLGEIGIIEAAKNFMPFGAMIVLAGGFISTLAALNATTYSSSRVSYAMGTHYNLPHFFGKIHPKYKTPAISTIASGIIMLFMAMAFDLTSIAFAASVMFLFLFAQVNYAAITIRRLYGKKLDYSFKTPFFPIIPTLGI
;
A
#
# COMPACT_ATOMS: atom_id res chain seq x y z
N MET A 1 20.66 -36.93 -7.67
CA MET A 1 19.89 -36.75 -8.93
C MET A 1 18.41 -36.79 -8.56
N THR A 2 17.90 -35.72 -7.96
CA THR A 2 16.49 -35.61 -7.55
C THR A 2 15.83 -34.67 -8.54
N ILE A 3 15.20 -35.26 -9.55
CA ILE A 3 14.52 -34.53 -10.62
C ILE A 3 13.22 -34.01 -10.01
N ILE A 4 13.14 -32.69 -9.81
CA ILE A 4 11.89 -32.03 -9.42
C ILE A 4 10.90 -32.31 -10.57
N PRO A 5 9.75 -32.98 -10.33
CA PRO A 5 8.94 -33.59 -11.38
C PRO A 5 8.38 -32.64 -12.46
N ASN A 6 8.49 -31.32 -12.24
CA ASN A 6 7.86 -30.28 -13.06
C ASN A 6 8.83 -29.23 -13.62
N LEU A 7 10.15 -29.41 -13.45
CA LEU A 7 11.15 -28.50 -14.04
C LEU A 7 11.79 -29.15 -15.26
N SER A 8 11.65 -28.53 -16.44
CA SER A 8 12.42 -28.95 -17.63
C SER A 8 13.91 -28.91 -17.32
N SER A 9 14.68 -29.87 -17.82
CA SER A 9 16.12 -30.02 -17.53
C SER A 9 16.95 -28.77 -17.82
N GLU A 10 16.45 -27.87 -18.67
CA GLU A 10 17.03 -26.57 -19.04
C GLU A 10 16.88 -25.46 -17.96
N LYS A 11 15.92 -25.61 -17.04
CA LYS A 11 15.67 -24.68 -15.92
C LYS A 11 16.41 -25.07 -14.64
N VAL A 12 16.95 -26.29 -14.59
CA VAL A 12 17.68 -26.83 -13.45
C VAL A 12 19.11 -26.26 -13.47
N GLY A 13 19.40 -25.32 -12.57
CA GLY A 13 20.71 -24.65 -12.46
C GLY A 13 20.70 -23.15 -12.77
N GLN A 14 19.55 -22.59 -13.15
CA GLN A 14 19.41 -21.13 -13.32
C GLN A 14 19.30 -20.42 -11.96
N PRO A 15 19.83 -19.18 -11.84
CA PRO A 15 19.64 -18.39 -10.62
C PRO A 15 18.15 -18.10 -10.34
N SER A 16 17.72 -18.22 -9.08
CA SER A 16 16.31 -18.12 -8.68
C SER A 16 15.64 -16.81 -9.10
N TRP A 17 16.37 -15.70 -9.11
CA TRP A 17 15.82 -14.40 -9.55
C TRP A 17 15.47 -14.39 -11.04
N LYS A 18 16.19 -15.14 -11.87
CA LYS A 18 15.91 -15.26 -13.31
C LYS A 18 14.71 -16.17 -13.55
N PHE A 19 14.62 -17.28 -12.81
CA PHE A 19 13.46 -18.18 -12.85
C PHE A 19 12.15 -17.47 -12.48
N ILE A 20 12.14 -16.69 -11.39
CA ILE A 20 10.95 -15.94 -10.98
C ILE A 20 10.71 -14.76 -11.92
N GLY A 21 11.76 -14.08 -12.37
CA GLY A 21 11.68 -12.94 -13.29
C GLY A 21 11.06 -13.30 -14.64
N ASP A 22 11.45 -14.43 -15.23
CA ASP A 22 10.91 -14.91 -16.52
C ASP A 22 9.43 -15.30 -16.43
N LEU A 23 8.97 -15.71 -15.25
CA LEU A 23 7.58 -16.08 -14.98
C LEU A 23 6.71 -14.90 -14.52
N GLY A 24 7.30 -13.75 -14.17
CA GLY A 24 6.58 -12.56 -13.71
C GLY A 24 5.59 -12.87 -12.59
N GLU A 25 4.32 -12.49 -12.78
CA GLU A 25 3.25 -12.61 -11.78
C GLU A 25 2.97 -14.06 -11.35
N ILE A 26 3.18 -15.04 -12.25
CA ILE A 26 2.94 -16.46 -11.95
C ILE A 26 4.16 -17.15 -11.31
N GLY A 27 5.30 -16.47 -11.20
CA GLY A 27 6.55 -17.05 -10.71
C GLY A 27 6.44 -17.61 -9.29
N ILE A 28 5.73 -16.92 -8.40
CA ILE A 28 5.52 -17.36 -7.03
C ILE A 28 4.62 -18.61 -6.97
N ILE A 29 3.58 -18.66 -7.80
CA ILE A 29 2.65 -19.80 -7.85
C ILE A 29 3.37 -21.03 -8.38
N GLU A 30 4.19 -20.87 -9.42
CA GLU A 30 4.93 -21.97 -10.01
C GLU A 30 6.04 -22.47 -9.08
N ALA A 31 6.73 -21.57 -8.39
CA ALA A 31 7.67 -21.96 -7.33
C ALA A 31 6.97 -22.76 -6.22
N ALA A 32 5.76 -22.37 -5.81
CA ALA A 32 5.01 -23.05 -4.79
C ALA A 32 4.57 -24.48 -5.19
N LYS A 33 4.21 -24.70 -6.46
CA LYS A 33 3.92 -26.07 -6.98
C LYS A 33 5.14 -26.98 -6.89
N ASN A 34 6.33 -26.43 -7.16
CA ASN A 34 7.58 -27.20 -7.12
C ASN A 34 8.01 -27.52 -5.69
N PHE A 35 7.59 -26.72 -4.70
CA PHE A 35 7.89 -26.96 -3.29
C PHE A 35 6.96 -28.00 -2.64
N MET A 36 5.65 -27.96 -2.95
CA MET A 36 4.67 -28.90 -2.40
C MET A 36 3.44 -29.08 -3.32
N PRO A 37 2.79 -30.26 -3.33
CA PRO A 37 1.69 -30.57 -4.26
C PRO A 37 0.47 -29.64 -4.14
N PHE A 38 0.21 -29.07 -2.96
CA PHE A 38 -0.88 -28.12 -2.73
C PHE A 38 -0.43 -26.64 -2.63
N GLY A 39 0.83 -26.36 -2.98
CA GLY A 39 1.46 -25.06 -2.72
C GLY A 39 0.82 -23.90 -3.49
N ALA A 40 0.45 -24.13 -4.76
CA ALA A 40 -0.28 -23.14 -5.54
C ALA A 40 -1.61 -22.75 -4.90
N MET A 41 -2.36 -23.71 -4.36
CA MET A 41 -3.66 -23.44 -3.73
C MET A 41 -3.50 -22.60 -2.46
N ILE A 42 -2.47 -22.88 -1.65
CA ILE A 42 -2.16 -22.11 -0.44
C ILE A 42 -1.79 -20.68 -0.80
N VAL A 43 -0.91 -20.49 -1.78
CA VAL A 43 -0.48 -19.14 -2.22
C VAL A 43 -1.64 -18.36 -2.81
N LEU A 44 -2.48 -18.98 -3.65
CA LEU A 44 -3.66 -18.33 -4.23
C LEU A 44 -4.67 -17.93 -3.15
N ALA A 45 -5.01 -18.85 -2.23
CA ALA A 45 -5.94 -18.57 -1.14
C ALA A 45 -5.39 -17.48 -0.20
N GLY A 46 -4.12 -17.57 0.17
CA GLY A 46 -3.44 -16.59 1.01
C GLY A 46 -3.36 -15.21 0.35
N GLY A 47 -2.98 -15.15 -0.93
CA GLY A 47 -2.93 -13.92 -1.72
C GLY A 47 -4.30 -13.26 -1.85
N PHE A 48 -5.35 -14.05 -2.08
CA PHE A 48 -6.72 -13.55 -2.16
C PHE A 48 -7.20 -12.95 -0.83
N ILE A 49 -7.04 -13.68 0.28
CA ILE A 49 -7.43 -13.20 1.61
C ILE A 49 -6.62 -11.95 1.99
N SER A 50 -5.31 -11.94 1.72
CA SER A 50 -4.43 -10.81 1.97
C SER A 50 -4.87 -9.56 1.20
N THR A 51 -5.21 -9.71 -0.09
CA THR A 51 -5.66 -8.60 -0.93
C THR A 51 -7.00 -8.04 -0.45
N LEU A 52 -7.95 -8.90 -0.05
CA LEU A 52 -9.23 -8.46 0.52
C LEU A 52 -9.04 -7.68 1.83
N ALA A 53 -8.14 -8.14 2.70
CA ALA A 53 -7.82 -7.45 3.94
C ALA A 53 -7.18 -6.08 3.68
N ALA A 54 -6.21 -6.02 2.75
CA ALA A 54 -5.54 -4.79 2.35
C ALA A 54 -6.51 -3.78 1.72
N LEU A 55 -7.41 -4.24 0.85
CA LEU A 55 -8.42 -3.40 0.20
C LEU A 55 -9.38 -2.78 1.23
N ASN A 56 -9.84 -3.57 2.20
CA ASN A 56 -10.70 -3.06 3.26
C ASN A 56 -9.96 -2.02 4.11
N ALA A 57 -8.75 -2.32 4.56
CA ALA A 57 -7.95 -1.41 5.39
C ALA A 57 -7.68 -0.06 4.68
N THR A 58 -7.29 -0.11 3.40
CA THR A 58 -7.00 1.10 2.60
C THR A 58 -8.26 1.92 2.32
N THR A 59 -9.39 1.27 2.03
CA THR A 59 -10.69 1.95 1.84
C THR A 59 -11.12 2.71 3.10
N TYR A 60 -10.98 2.07 4.28
CA TYR A 60 -11.28 2.74 5.54
C TYR A 60 -10.33 3.90 5.82
N SER A 61 -9.03 3.72 5.59
CA SER A 61 -8.02 4.78 5.76
C SER A 61 -8.32 6.00 4.88
N SER A 62 -8.54 5.80 3.57
CA SER A 62 -8.89 6.85 2.61
C SER A 62 -10.14 7.64 3.03
N SER A 63 -11.17 6.91 3.45
CA SER A 63 -12.44 7.50 3.88
C SER A 63 -12.27 8.42 5.10
N ARG A 64 -11.40 8.05 6.06
CA ARG A 64 -11.14 8.82 7.27
C ARG A 64 -10.31 10.07 7.01
N VAL A 65 -9.31 9.99 6.13
CA VAL A 65 -8.53 11.15 5.69
C VAL A 65 -9.45 12.16 4.98
N SER A 66 -10.26 11.68 4.03
CA SER A 66 -11.22 12.53 3.31
C SER A 66 -12.27 13.16 4.24
N TYR A 67 -12.75 12.41 5.23
CA TYR A 67 -13.65 12.93 6.26
C TYR A 67 -13.02 14.05 7.09
N ALA A 68 -11.79 13.85 7.59
CA ALA A 68 -11.08 14.85 8.38
C ALA A 68 -10.81 16.14 7.57
N MET A 69 -10.47 15.99 6.29
CA MET A 69 -10.33 17.12 5.37
C MET A 69 -11.68 17.86 5.15
N GLY A 70 -12.80 17.13 5.05
CA GLY A 70 -14.13 17.70 4.93
C GLY A 70 -14.61 18.46 6.18
N THR A 71 -14.19 18.03 7.38
CA THR A 71 -14.52 18.73 8.64
C THR A 71 -13.73 20.01 8.84
N HIS A 72 -12.53 20.11 8.29
CA HIS A 72 -11.68 21.31 8.37
C HIS A 72 -11.83 22.25 7.16
N TYR A 73 -12.88 22.09 6.35
CA TYR A 73 -13.14 22.86 5.13
C TYR A 73 -12.04 22.78 4.05
N ASN A 74 -11.14 21.79 4.13
CA ASN A 74 -10.17 21.50 3.07
C ASN A 74 -10.82 20.76 1.88
N LEU A 75 -11.92 20.06 2.14
CA LEU A 75 -12.81 19.46 1.15
C LEU A 75 -14.23 20.01 1.33
N PRO A 76 -15.09 19.91 0.31
CA PRO A 76 -16.47 20.35 0.43
C PRO A 76 -17.19 19.69 1.62
N HIS A 77 -18.06 20.45 2.29
CA HIS A 77 -18.67 20.09 3.58
C HIS A 77 -19.41 18.73 3.57
N PHE A 78 -19.86 18.25 2.40
CA PHE A 78 -20.49 16.95 2.26
C PHE A 78 -19.57 15.76 2.56
N PHE A 79 -18.24 15.89 2.43
CA PHE A 79 -17.29 14.85 2.85
C PHE A 79 -17.16 14.74 4.37
N GLY A 80 -17.49 15.80 5.10
CA GLY A 80 -17.52 15.84 6.57
C GLY A 80 -18.80 15.31 7.20
N LYS A 81 -19.76 14.78 6.42
CA LYS A 81 -21.02 14.24 6.96
C LYS A 81 -20.87 12.75 7.33
N ILE A 82 -21.25 12.43 8.57
CA ILE A 82 -21.34 11.04 9.06
C ILE A 82 -22.76 10.51 8.83
N HIS A 83 -22.89 9.27 8.38
CA HIS A 83 -24.17 8.60 8.27
C HIS A 83 -24.80 8.37 9.66
N PRO A 84 -26.06 8.79 9.93
CA PRO A 84 -26.65 8.78 11.27
C PRO A 84 -26.80 7.37 11.89
N LYS A 85 -27.12 6.36 11.08
CA LYS A 85 -27.26 4.96 11.51
C LYS A 85 -25.93 4.19 11.66
N TYR A 86 -25.05 4.27 10.64
CA TYR A 86 -23.81 3.47 10.58
C TYR A 86 -22.60 4.16 11.20
N LYS A 87 -22.71 5.46 11.55
CA LYS A 87 -21.61 6.27 12.10
C LYS A 87 -20.33 6.24 11.24
N THR A 88 -20.49 6.04 9.93
CA THR A 88 -19.42 6.00 8.92
C THR A 88 -19.54 7.16 7.94
N PRO A 89 -18.43 7.69 7.40
CA PRO A 89 -18.45 8.72 6.37
C PRO A 89 -18.79 8.10 4.99
N ALA A 90 -20.06 7.74 4.79
CA ALA A 90 -20.53 6.98 3.62
C ALA A 90 -20.19 7.66 2.28
N ILE A 91 -20.28 8.99 2.22
CA ILE A 91 -19.94 9.78 1.01
C ILE A 91 -18.46 9.63 0.66
N SER A 92 -17.57 9.76 1.65
CA SER A 92 -16.13 9.60 1.46
C SER A 92 -15.75 8.18 1.03
N THR A 93 -16.44 7.18 1.57
CA THR A 93 -16.23 5.76 1.21
C THR A 93 -16.68 5.47 -0.21
N ILE A 94 -17.88 5.92 -0.61
CA ILE A 94 -18.39 5.73 -1.97
C ILE A 94 -17.51 6.46 -2.97
N ALA A 95 -17.11 7.71 -2.68
CA ALA A 95 -16.23 8.47 -3.55
C ALA A 95 -14.86 7.77 -3.73
N SER A 96 -14.26 7.28 -2.63
CA SER A 96 -13.01 6.51 -2.71
C SER A 96 -13.19 5.23 -3.55
N GLY A 97 -14.30 4.52 -3.35
CA GLY A 97 -14.64 3.31 -4.11
C GLY A 97 -14.79 3.56 -5.61
N ILE A 98 -15.48 4.64 -5.99
CA ILE A 98 -15.65 5.03 -7.39
C ILE A 98 -14.30 5.35 -8.03
N ILE A 99 -13.44 6.10 -7.34
CA ILE A 99 -12.09 6.44 -7.84
C ILE A 99 -11.24 5.16 -8.01
N MET A 100 -11.26 4.26 -7.02
CA MET A 100 -10.54 2.98 -7.11
C MET A 100 -11.04 2.12 -8.27
N LEU A 101 -12.36 2.01 -8.46
CA LEU A 101 -12.94 1.24 -9.56
C LEU A 101 -12.57 1.84 -10.92
N PHE A 102 -12.64 3.17 -11.05
CA PHE A 102 -12.25 3.87 -12.26
C PHE A 102 -10.78 3.63 -12.60
N MET A 103 -9.88 3.75 -11.61
CA MET A 103 -8.45 3.48 -11.80
C MET A 103 -8.20 2.02 -12.22
N ALA A 104 -8.87 1.06 -11.57
CA ALA A 104 -8.74 -0.36 -11.89
C ALA A 104 -9.25 -0.73 -13.29
N MET A 105 -10.20 0.04 -13.84
CA MET A 105 -10.70 -0.16 -15.21
C MET A 105 -9.88 0.58 -16.27
N ALA A 106 -9.27 1.71 -15.92
CA ALA A 106 -8.58 2.59 -16.87
C ALA A 106 -7.09 2.29 -17.04
N PHE A 107 -6.43 1.65 -16.07
CA PHE A 107 -4.98 1.46 -16.06
C PHE A 107 -4.58 0.01 -15.77
N ASP A 108 -3.40 -0.38 -16.24
CA ASP A 108 -2.78 -1.67 -15.93
C ASP A 108 -2.17 -1.70 -14.53
N LEU A 109 -2.03 -2.91 -13.98
CA LEU A 109 -1.51 -3.11 -12.62
C LEU A 109 -0.10 -2.53 -12.45
N THR A 110 0.76 -2.65 -13.46
CA THR A 110 2.14 -2.15 -13.38
C THR A 110 2.18 -0.62 -13.30
N SER A 111 1.40 0.07 -14.14
CA SER A 111 1.31 1.54 -14.07
C SER A 111 0.70 2.02 -12.75
N ILE A 112 -0.34 1.34 -12.24
CA ILE A 112 -0.95 1.69 -10.94
C ILE A 112 0.07 1.52 -9.81
N ALA A 113 0.82 0.41 -9.81
CA ALA A 113 1.84 0.14 -8.81
C ALA A 113 2.98 1.17 -8.85
N PHE A 114 3.41 1.58 -10.05
CA PHE A 114 4.41 2.62 -10.22
C PHE A 114 3.91 3.99 -9.73
N ALA A 115 2.71 4.39 -10.13
CA ALA A 115 2.11 5.65 -9.72
C ALA A 115 1.90 5.73 -8.19
N ALA A 116 1.39 4.64 -7.59
CA ALA A 116 1.24 4.54 -6.14
C ALA A 116 2.59 4.66 -5.42
N SER A 117 3.63 3.99 -5.92
CA SER A 117 4.97 4.06 -5.33
C SER A 117 5.52 5.47 -5.33
N VAL A 118 5.41 6.19 -6.45
CA VAL A 118 5.84 7.59 -6.56
C VAL A 118 5.02 8.49 -5.61
N MET A 119 3.70 8.31 -5.54
CA MET A 119 2.85 9.06 -4.63
C MET A 119 3.22 8.83 -3.15
N PHE A 120 3.52 7.59 -2.75
CA PHE A 120 3.94 7.29 -1.39
C PHE A 120 5.32 7.88 -1.06
N LEU A 121 6.28 7.80 -1.97
CA LEU A 121 7.59 8.44 -1.79
C LEU A 121 7.44 9.95 -1.59
N PHE A 122 6.62 10.59 -2.42
CA PHE A 122 6.34 12.02 -2.30
C PHE A 122 5.64 12.36 -0.98
N LEU A 123 4.64 11.56 -0.56
CA LEU A 123 3.96 11.74 0.71
C LEU A 123 4.94 11.60 1.88
N PHE A 124 5.82 10.60 1.88
CA PHE A 124 6.82 10.43 2.93
C PHE A 124 7.82 11.59 2.96
N ALA A 125 8.26 12.10 1.81
CA ALA A 125 9.08 13.30 1.76
C ALA A 125 8.36 14.52 2.37
N GLN A 126 7.08 14.72 2.03
CA GLN A 126 6.27 15.81 2.60
C GLN A 126 6.09 15.66 4.12
N VAL A 127 5.84 14.46 4.62
CA VAL A 127 5.71 14.20 6.07
C VAL A 127 7.03 14.47 6.80
N ASN A 128 8.16 14.04 6.26
CA ASN A 128 9.48 14.34 6.84
C ASN A 128 9.77 15.85 6.84
N TYR A 129 9.45 16.53 5.74
CA TYR A 129 9.59 17.97 5.64
C TYR A 129 8.69 18.73 6.63
N ALA A 130 7.43 18.30 6.77
CA ALA A 130 6.49 18.85 7.74
C ALA A 130 6.97 18.63 9.17
N ALA A 131 7.51 17.46 9.50
CA ALA A 131 8.08 17.16 10.81
C ALA A 131 9.25 18.10 11.17
N ILE A 132 10.16 18.37 10.22
CA ILE A 132 11.25 19.34 10.40
C ILE A 132 10.68 20.74 10.62
N THR A 133 9.71 21.14 9.80
CA THR A 133 9.11 22.49 9.80
C THR A 133 8.36 22.76 11.11
N ILE A 134 7.49 21.86 11.56
CA ILE A 134 6.74 21.99 12.81
C ILE A 134 7.71 22.13 13.99
N ARG A 135 8.77 21.31 14.02
CA ARG A 135 9.74 21.36 15.12
C ARG A 135 10.58 22.64 15.11
N ARG A 136 10.91 23.20 13.94
CA ARG A 136 11.58 24.50 13.82
C ARG A 136 10.69 25.65 14.29
N LEU A 137 9.40 25.64 13.93
CA LEU A 137 8.47 26.73 14.22
C LEU A 137 7.90 26.69 15.65
N TYR A 138 7.60 25.50 16.17
CA TYR A 138 6.87 25.31 17.43
C TYR A 138 7.69 24.55 18.48
N GLY A 139 9.00 24.39 18.28
CA GLY A 139 9.88 23.59 19.13
C GLY A 139 9.87 23.94 20.63
N LYS A 140 9.54 25.19 21.00
CA LYS A 140 9.43 25.65 22.40
C LYS A 140 7.98 25.80 22.91
N LYS A 141 6.97 25.70 22.04
CA LYS A 141 5.55 25.96 22.37
C LYS A 141 4.71 24.70 22.53
N LEU A 142 5.15 23.58 21.95
CA LEU A 142 4.47 22.30 22.03
C LEU A 142 5.23 21.35 22.95
N ASP A 143 4.51 20.65 23.81
CA ASP A 143 5.08 19.57 24.62
C ASP A 143 5.07 18.27 23.80
N TYR A 144 6.24 17.79 23.42
CA TYR A 144 6.38 16.62 22.55
C TYR A 144 6.49 15.35 23.39
N SER A 145 5.43 14.55 23.42
CA SER A 145 5.41 13.25 24.11
C SER A 145 6.42 12.26 23.50
N PHE A 146 6.63 12.32 22.18
CA PHE A 146 7.66 11.54 21.49
C PHE A 146 8.72 12.45 20.87
N LYS A 147 10.00 12.16 21.14
CA LYS A 147 11.16 12.85 20.57
C LYS A 147 11.93 11.87 19.68
N THR A 148 12.00 12.16 18.39
CA THR A 148 12.82 11.37 17.46
C THR A 148 14.30 11.42 17.89
N PRO A 149 14.97 10.26 18.07
CA PRO A 149 16.41 10.24 18.32
C PRO A 149 17.15 10.89 17.14
N PHE A 150 18.29 11.54 17.39
CA PHE A 150 19.13 12.18 16.37
C PHE A 150 18.43 13.21 15.45
N PHE A 151 17.40 13.91 15.95
CA PHE A 151 16.78 15.00 15.19
C PHE A 151 17.79 16.12 14.89
N PRO A 152 17.90 16.66 13.66
CA PRO A 152 17.04 16.44 12.48
C PRO A 152 17.58 15.43 11.45
N ILE A 153 18.62 14.64 11.76
CA ILE A 153 19.31 13.77 10.78
C ILE A 153 18.36 12.73 10.18
N ILE A 154 17.55 12.08 11.03
CA ILE A 154 16.65 11.00 10.58
C ILE A 154 15.62 11.51 9.56
N PRO A 155 14.86 12.60 9.81
CA PRO A 155 13.95 13.15 8.81
C PRO A 155 14.65 13.65 7.54
N THR A 156 15.85 14.21 7.63
CA THR A 156 16.56 14.72 6.45
C THR A 156 17.08 13.62 5.52
N LEU A 157 17.39 12.43 6.04
CA LEU A 157 17.78 11.29 5.21
C LEU A 157 16.57 10.64 4.51
N GLY A 158 15.36 10.88 5.01
CA GLY A 158 14.12 10.36 4.44
C GLY A 158 13.51 11.22 3.34
N ILE A 159 14.12 12.36 3.00
CA ILE A 159 13.74 13.26 1.90
C ILE A 159 14.76 13.05 0.77
#